data_AF-A0A1F9J0N3-F1
#
_entry.id   AF-A0A1F9J0N3-F1
#
_cell.length_a   1.000
_cell.length_b   1.000
_cell.length_c   1.000
_cell.angle_alpha   90.00
_cell.angle_beta   90.00
_cell.angle_gamma   90.00
#
_symmetry.space_group_name_H-M   'P 1'
#
loop_
_entity.id
_entity.type
_entity.pdbx_description
1 polymer ?
#
loop_
_entity_poly.entity_id
_entity_poly.type
_entity_poly.pdbx_seq_one_letter_code
_entity_poly.pdbx_strand_id
1 'polypeptide(L)' 'MNCRTCGGVMEERVTDLPFKVGESSIVIVKGLPVIQCPHCNEYTLADAVMVDVEQILESADKTAELEIVRYAA' A
#
# COMPACT_ATOMS: atom_id res chain seq x y z
N MET A 1 -7.33 0.64 -17.01
CA MET A 1 -8.31 1.53 -16.36
C MET A 1 -7.77 2.96 -16.43
N ASN A 2 -8.61 3.99 -16.52
CA ASN A 2 -8.13 5.38 -16.50
C ASN A 2 -8.09 5.91 -15.05
N CYS A 3 -7.08 6.72 -14.75
CA CYS A 3 -6.92 7.40 -13.48
C CYS A 3 -8.06 8.39 -13.27
N ARG A 4 -8.76 8.30 -12.15
CA ARG A 4 -9.86 9.21 -11.81
C ARG A 4 -9.37 10.63 -11.47
N THR A 5 -8.10 10.77 -11.13
CA THR A 5 -7.47 12.04 -10.73
C THR A 5 -6.98 12.85 -11.94
N CYS A 6 -6.30 12.22 -12.91
CA CYS A 6 -5.68 12.92 -14.05
C CYS A 6 -6.08 12.41 -15.45
N GLY A 7 -6.88 11.34 -15.55
CA GLY A 7 -7.26 10.74 -16.84
C GLY A 7 -6.19 9.86 -17.50
N GLY A 8 -4.99 9.77 -16.94
CA GLY A 8 -3.90 8.92 -17.45
C GLY A 8 -4.21 7.42 -17.36
N VAL A 9 -3.44 6.60 -18.09
CA VAL A 9 -3.59 5.13 -18.04
C VAL A 9 -3.01 4.59 -16.74
N MET A 10 -3.76 3.71 -16.06
CA MET A 10 -3.32 3.00 -14.87
C MET A 10 -2.57 1.71 -15.27
N GLU A 11 -1.47 1.40 -14.58
CA GLU A 11 -0.59 0.26 -14.87
C GLU A 11 -0.31 -0.57 -13.61
N GLU A 12 -0.13 -1.88 -13.75
CA GLU A 12 0.33 -2.73 -12.64
C GLU A 12 1.79 -2.41 -12.28
N ARG A 13 2.07 -2.21 -10.99
CA ARG A 13 3.41 -1.95 -10.46
C ARG A 13 3.59 -2.59 -9.08
N VAL A 14 4.84 -2.80 -8.71
CA VAL A 14 5.23 -3.20 -7.36
C VAL A 14 5.91 -2.01 -6.70
N THR A 15 5.43 -1.60 -5.53
CA THR A 15 5.96 -0.42 -4.81
C THR A 15 5.87 -0.60 -3.30
N ASP A 16 6.39 0.38 -2.56
CA ASP A 16 6.33 0.41 -1.10
C ASP A 16 5.30 1.46 -0.66
N LEU A 17 4.38 1.10 0.24
CA LEU A 17 3.33 2.01 0.72
C LEU A 17 3.35 2.14 2.25
N PRO A 18 3.28 3.37 2.80
CA PRO A 18 3.12 3.61 4.22
C PRO A 18 1.65 3.56 4.64
N PHE A 19 1.38 2.91 5.77
CA PHE A 19 0.08 2.82 6.42
C PHE A 19 0.18 3.42 7.82
N LYS A 20 -0.62 4.44 8.11
CA LYS A 20 -0.70 5.01 9.45
C LYS A 20 -1.63 4.14 10.30
N VAL A 21 -1.09 3.48 11.32
CA VAL A 21 -1.83 2.54 12.19
C VAL A 21 -2.13 3.11 13.58
N GLY A 22 -1.55 4.27 13.92
CA GLY A 22 -1.80 4.99 15.17
C GLY A 22 -1.46 6.47 15.06
N GLU A 23 -1.52 7.22 16.17
CA GLU A 23 -1.17 8.66 16.16
C GLU A 23 0.28 8.90 15.75
N SER A 24 1.20 8.09 16.28
CA SER A 24 2.64 8.14 16.08
C SER A 24 3.24 6.85 15.51
N SER A 25 2.41 5.95 14.96
CA SER A 25 2.84 4.65 14.44
C SER A 25 2.51 4.49 12.96
N ILE A 26 3.52 4.12 12.18
CA ILE A 26 3.44 3.90 10.73
C ILE A 26 4.04 2.52 10.40
N VAL A 27 3.36 1.76 9.54
CA VAL A 27 3.86 0.51 8.97
C VAL A 27 4.14 0.73 7.49
N ILE A 28 5.35 0.48 7.03
CA ILE A 28 5.70 0.48 5.60
C ILE A 28 5.65 -0.95 5.10
N VAL A 29 4.72 -1.23 4.18
CA VAL A 29 4.67 -2.52 3.48
C VAL A 29 5.44 -2.39 2.17
N LYS A 30 6.50 -3.17 2.05
CA LYS A 30 7.39 -3.18 0.89
C LYS A 30 7.02 -4.25 -0.13
N GLY A 31 7.20 -3.95 -1.41
CA GLY A 31 6.97 -4.91 -2.48
C GLY A 31 5.47 -5.22 -2.70
N LEU A 32 4.61 -4.25 -2.43
CA LEU A 32 3.16 -4.39 -2.56
C LEU A 32 2.74 -4.22 -4.04
N PRO A 33 2.01 -5.19 -4.62
CA PRO A 33 1.43 -5.04 -5.96
C PRO A 33 0.27 -4.03 -5.94
N VAL A 34 0.34 -3.05 -6.83
CA VAL A 34 -0.63 -1.97 -6.96
C VAL A 34 -0.98 -1.75 -8.42
N ILE A 35 -2.12 -1.10 -8.69
CA ILE A 35 -2.36 -0.48 -9.98
C ILE A 35 -2.13 1.03 -9.81
N GLN A 36 -1.11 1.59 -10.44
CA GLN A 36 -0.67 2.98 -10.26
C GLN A 36 -0.68 3.76 -11.58
N CYS A 37 -1.06 5.04 -11.50
CA CYS A 37 -0.88 5.99 -12.58
C CYS A 37 0.56 6.52 -12.56
N PRO A 38 1.37 6.28 -13.61
CA PRO A 38 2.75 6.78 -13.65
C PRO A 38 2.85 8.30 -13.76
N HIS A 39 1.75 8.98 -14.12
CA HIS A 39 1.74 10.44 -14.31
C HIS A 39 1.54 11.22 -13.01
N CYS A 40 0.64 10.77 -12.13
CA CYS A 40 0.29 11.49 -10.89
C CYS A 40 0.46 10.66 -9.62
N ASN A 41 0.99 9.43 -9.74
CA ASN A 41 1.24 8.48 -8.65
C ASN A 41 0.00 7.99 -7.87
N GLU A 42 -1.20 8.34 -8.33
CA GLU A 42 -2.45 7.76 -7.83
C GLU A 42 -2.40 6.24 -7.95
N TYR A 43 -2.77 5.52 -6.89
CA TYR A 43 -2.76 4.07 -6.89
C TYR A 43 -4.08 3.50 -6.40
N THR A 44 -4.34 2.25 -6.75
CA THR A 44 -5.42 1.46 -6.18
C THR A 44 -4.90 0.07 -5.88
N LEU A 45 -5.48 -0.54 -4.85
CA LEU A 45 -5.18 -1.89 -4.40
C LEU A 45 -6.34 -2.79 -4.81
N ALA A 46 -6.03 -3.97 -5.32
CA ALA A 46 -7.04 -4.99 -5.55
C ALA A 46 -7.59 -5.48 -4.21
N ASP A 47 -8.84 -5.94 -4.20
CA ASP A 47 -9.52 -6.43 -2.99
C ASP A 47 -8.70 -7.51 -2.26
N ALA A 48 -8.19 -8.51 -2.99
CA ALA A 48 -7.33 -9.55 -2.43
C ALA A 48 -6.05 -9.00 -1.77
N VAL A 49 -5.42 -7.99 -2.39
CA VAL A 49 -4.21 -7.35 -1.84
C VAL A 49 -4.56 -6.55 -0.59
N MET A 50 -5.73 -5.91 -0.53
CA MET A 50 -6.20 -5.21 0.66
C MET A 50 -6.43 -6.17 1.84
N VAL A 51 -7.01 -7.34 1.59
CA VAL A 51 -7.21 -8.38 2.62
C VAL A 51 -5.87 -8.81 3.23
N ASP A 52 -4.86 -9.05 2.39
CA ASP A 52 -3.52 -9.41 2.87
C ASP A 52 -2.86 -8.26 3.65
N VAL A 53 -3.01 -7.02 3.19
CA VAL A 53 -2.50 -5.82 3.88
C VAL A 53 -3.15 -5.68 5.25
N GLU A 54 -4.47 -5.84 5.36
CA GLU A 54 -5.18 -5.80 6.64
C GLU A 54 -4.60 -6.81 7.63
N GLN A 55 -4.36 -8.06 7.20
CA GLN A 55 -3.75 -9.09 8.05
C GLN A 55 -2.32 -8.72 8.48
N ILE A 56 -1.52 -8.14 7.59
CA ILE A 56 -0.18 -7.63 7.93
C ILE A 56 -0.29 -6.54 9.01
N LEU A 57 -1.18 -5.56 8.82
CA LEU A 57 -1.35 -4.45 9.75
C LEU A 57 -1.90 -4.90 11.11
N GLU A 58 -2.74 -5.93 11.15
CA GLU A 58 -3.22 -6.53 12.40
C GLU A 58 -2.11 -7.20 13.21
N SER A 59 -1.11 -7.77 12.51
CA SER A 59 0.04 -8.44 13.12
C SER A 59 1.18 -7.51 13.52
N ALA A 60 1.15 -6.25 13.08
CA ALA A 60 2.20 -5.25 13.30
C ALA A 60 2.37 -4.88 14.78
N ASP A 61 3.60 -4.54 15.18
CA ASP A 61 3.91 -4.10 16.53
C ASP A 61 3.39 -2.68 16.77
N LYS A 62 2.27 -2.60 17.50
CA LYS A 62 1.60 -1.33 17.82
C LYS A 62 2.40 -0.42 18.76
N THR A 63 3.49 -0.91 19.34
CA THR A 63 4.40 -0.11 20.18
C THR A 63 5.53 0.54 19.38
N ALA A 64 5.75 0.10 18.14
CA ALA A 64 6.76 0.69 17.27
C ALA A 64 6.26 2.01 16.64
N GLU A 65 7.14 3.02 16.61
CA GLU A 65 6.87 4.27 15.88
C GLU A 65 6.92 4.05 14.36
N LEU A 66 7.82 3.17 13.91
CA LEU A 66 7.97 2.81 12.51
C LEU A 66 8.33 1.33 12.39
N GLU A 67 7.51 0.60 11.64
CA GLU A 67 7.78 -0.80 11.27
C GLU A 67 7.89 -0.93 9.75
N ILE A 68 8.79 -1.80 9.28
CA ILE A 68 8.95 -2.10 7.86
C ILE A 68 8.73 -3.59 7.66
N VAL A 69 7.69 -3.95 6.93
CA VAL A 69 7.31 -5.34 6.61
C VAL A 69 7.41 -5.55 5.10
N ARG A 70 7.81 -6.75 4.67
CA ARG A 70 7.73 -7.12 3.25
C ARG A 70 6.41 -7.82 2.99
N TYR A 71 5.77 -7.47 1.89
CA TYR A 71 4.63 -8.21 1.36
C TYR A 71 5.09 -9.62 0.95
N ALA A 72 4.47 -10.63 1.56
CA ALA A 72 4.73 -12.03 1.31
C ALA A 72 3.37 -12.76 1.39
N ALA A 73 2.54 -12.55 0.37
CA ALA A 73 1.31 -13.31 0.16
C ALA A 73 1.61 -14.70 -0.44
#